data_AF-A0A1G1F2N2-F1
#
_entry.id   AF-A0A1G1F2N2-F1
#
_cell.length_a   1.000
_cell.length_b   1.000
_cell.length_c   1.000
_cell.angle_alpha   90.00
_cell.angle_beta   90.00
_cell.angle_gamma   90.00
#
_symmetry.space_group_name_H-M   'P 1'
#
loop_
_entity.id
_entity.type
_entity.pdbx_description
1 polymer ?
#
loop_
_entity_poly.entity_id
_entity_poly.type
_entity_poly.pdbx_seq_one_letter_code
_entity_poly.pdbx_strand_id
1 'polypeptide(L)'
;MKKVKTITEKKLFTDVHIVAFFETTQKSFKIIPQKVDTGQVVFSVEGENIEKALMELYNNPAVSILTYIKALKGLRSSIYTLKGRKDNVA
;
A
#
# COMPACT_ATOMS: atom_id res chain seq x y z
N MET A 1 -27.59 -17.54 -10.81
CA MET A 1 -26.18 -17.25 -10.46
C MET A 1 -26.16 -16.31 -9.26
N LYS A 2 -25.69 -16.77 -8.08
CA LYS A 2 -25.61 -15.90 -6.89
C LYS A 2 -24.45 -14.91 -7.11
N LYS A 3 -24.72 -13.60 -7.06
CA LYS A 3 -23.68 -12.57 -6.99
C LYS A 3 -22.89 -12.80 -5.70
N VAL A 4 -21.65 -13.27 -5.81
CA VAL A 4 -20.73 -13.32 -4.67
C VAL A 4 -20.47 -11.87 -4.27
N LYS A 5 -20.90 -11.49 -3.07
CA LYS A 5 -20.62 -10.17 -2.50
C LYS A 5 -19.13 -10.18 -2.16
N THR A 6 -18.31 -9.54 -2.99
CA THR A 6 -16.89 -9.41 -2.68
C THR A 6 -16.72 -8.44 -1.52
N ILE A 7 -16.04 -8.91 -0.46
CA ILE A 7 -15.79 -8.12 0.75
C ILE A 7 -14.50 -7.36 0.52
N THR A 8 -14.59 -6.03 0.45
CA THR A 8 -13.42 -5.16 0.41
C THR A 8 -12.87 -5.02 1.82
N GLU A 9 -11.61 -5.35 2.01
CA GLU A 9 -10.85 -5.18 3.24
C GLU A 9 -10.13 -3.84 3.23
N LYS A 10 -9.82 -3.30 4.42
CA LYS A 10 -8.96 -2.14 4.61
C LYS A 10 -7.94 -2.44 5.69
N LYS A 11 -6.64 -2.30 5.36
CA LYS A 11 -5.54 -2.49 6.31
C LYS A 11 -4.54 -1.35 6.24
N LEU A 12 -3.91 -1.06 7.37
CA LEU A 12 -2.88 -0.04 7.50
C LEU A 12 -1.50 -0.70 7.52
N PHE A 13 -0.59 -0.18 6.71
CA PHE A 13 0.79 -0.64 6.64
C PHE A 13 1.76 0.52 6.90
N THR A 14 2.78 0.26 7.71
CA THR A 14 3.90 1.18 7.94
C THR A 14 5.12 0.83 7.09
N ASP A 15 5.23 -0.43 6.66
CA ASP A 15 6.32 -0.91 5.82
C ASP A 15 6.04 -0.63 4.34
N VAL A 16 6.80 0.31 3.78
CA VAL A 16 6.69 0.72 2.38
C VAL A 16 7.08 -0.39 1.39
N HIS A 17 7.90 -1.36 1.79
CA HIS A 17 8.31 -2.45 0.92
C HIS A 17 7.17 -3.45 0.69
N ILE A 18 6.36 -3.72 1.72
CA ILE A 18 5.15 -4.54 1.61
C ILE A 18 4.14 -3.84 0.68
N VAL A 19 3.96 -2.53 0.86
CA VAL A 19 3.05 -1.73 0.03
C VAL A 19 3.54 -1.66 -1.43
N ALA A 20 4.86 -1.52 -1.64
CA ALA A 20 5.46 -1.57 -2.97
C ALA A 20 5.27 -2.94 -3.64
N PHE A 21 5.32 -4.02 -2.87
CA PHE A 21 4.97 -5.34 -3.39
C PHE A 21 3.50 -5.39 -3.85
N PHE A 22 2.55 -4.87 -3.09
CA PHE A 22 1.13 -4.85 -3.50
C PHE A 22 0.90 -4.11 -4.82
N GLU A 23 1.56 -2.97 -5.05
CA GLU A 23 1.56 -2.24 -6.33
C GLU A 23 2.09 -3.08 -7.51
N THR A 24 2.95 -4.06 -7.24
CA THR A 24 3.49 -4.95 -8.28
C THR A 24 2.60 -6.14 -8.59
N THR A 25 1.63 -6.44 -7.71
CA THR A 25 0.67 -7.51 -7.96
C THR A 25 -0.34 -7.06 -9.02
N GLN A 26 -0.88 -8.00 -9.81
CA GLN A 26 -1.98 -7.69 -10.75
C GLN A 26 -3.33 -7.49 -10.03
N LYS A 27 -3.33 -7.40 -8.68
CA LYS A 27 -4.53 -7.25 -7.87
C LYS A 27 -4.91 -5.78 -7.78
N SER A 28 -6.20 -5.49 -7.82
CA SER A 28 -6.72 -4.12 -7.73
C SER A 28 -6.74 -3.64 -6.27
N PHE A 29 -5.57 -3.34 -5.71
CA PHE A 29 -5.45 -2.65 -4.43
C PHE A 29 -5.44 -1.14 -4.64
N LYS A 30 -6.22 -0.42 -3.83
CA LYS A 30 -6.16 1.04 -3.72
C LYS A 30 -5.25 1.39 -2.56
N ILE A 31 -4.16 2.12 -2.83
CA ILE A 31 -3.16 2.50 -1.83
C ILE A 31 -3.24 4.00 -1.58
N ILE A 32 -3.50 4.38 -0.34
CA ILE A 32 -3.67 5.78 0.07
C ILE A 32 -2.64 6.10 1.14
N PRO A 33 -1.60 6.90 0.85
CA PRO A 33 -0.68 7.38 1.86
C PRO A 33 -1.36 8.46 2.72
N GLN A 34 -1.20 8.38 4.03
CA GLN A 34 -1.76 9.34 4.98
C GLN A 34 -0.79 9.60 6.13
N LYS A 35 -0.74 10.84 6.62
CA LYS A 35 0.02 11.22 7.81
C LYS A 35 -0.91 11.06 9.01
N VAL A 36 -0.49 10.32 10.03
CA VAL A 36 -1.22 10.18 11.30
C VAL A 36 -0.70 11.20 12.32
N ASP A 37 -1.43 11.39 13.42
CA ASP A 37 -1.15 12.41 14.45
C ASP A 37 0.27 12.32 15.05
N THR A 38 0.89 11.13 15.01
CA THR A 38 2.27 10.93 15.44
C THR A 38 3.32 11.49 14.47
N GLY A 39 2.89 12.06 13.34
CA GLY A 39 3.76 12.51 12.24
C GLY A 39 4.29 11.38 11.37
N GLN A 40 3.96 10.13 11.68
CA GLN A 40 4.28 8.97 10.84
C GLN A 40 3.39 8.96 9.59
N VAL A 41 3.96 8.51 8.46
CA VAL A 41 3.17 8.21 7.25
C VAL A 41 2.84 6.73 7.26
N VAL A 42 1.56 6.41 7.11
CA VAL A 42 1.04 5.05 6.96
C VAL A 42 0.32 4.94 5.62
N PHE A 43 0.19 3.73 5.12
CA PHE A 43 -0.49 3.44 3.86
C PHE A 43 -1.77 2.65 4.14
N SER A 44 -2.91 3.23 3.81
CA SER A 44 -4.20 2.52 3.80
C SER A 44 -4.32 1.76 2.49
N VAL A 45 -4.34 0.43 2.59
CA VAL A 45 -4.54 -0.48 1.46
C VAL A 45 -5.96 -1.01 1.52
N GLU A 46 -6.73 -0.76 0.46
CA GLU A 46 -8.12 -1.19 0.30
C GLU A 46 -8.24 -2.16 -0.88
N GLY A 47 -8.87 -3.31 -0.69
CA GLY A 47 -9.06 -4.30 -1.76
C GLY A 47 -9.44 -5.68 -1.23
N GLU A 48 -9.47 -6.67 -2.11
CA GLU A 48 -9.87 -8.04 -1.76
C GLU A 48 -8.66 -8.91 -1.41
N ASN A 49 -8.80 -9.79 -0.42
CA ASN A 49 -7.81 -10.81 -0.06
C ASN A 49 -6.42 -10.21 0.27
N ILE A 50 -6.37 -9.11 1.02
CA ILE A 50 -5.12 -8.44 1.40
C ILE A 50 -4.22 -9.42 2.17
N GLU A 51 -4.80 -10.18 3.10
CA GLU A 51 -4.06 -11.17 3.89
C GLU A 51 -3.42 -12.27 3.02
N LYS A 52 -4.16 -12.73 1.99
CA LYS A 52 -3.63 -13.71 1.05
C LYS A 52 -2.46 -13.14 0.25
N ALA A 53 -2.57 -11.89 -0.22
CA ALA A 53 -1.47 -11.22 -0.91
C ALA A 53 -0.24 -11.05 0.00
N LEU A 54 -0.45 -10.77 1.29
CA LEU A 54 0.64 -10.70 2.26
C LEU A 54 1.31 -12.06 2.45
N MET A 55 0.55 -13.15 2.56
CA MET A 55 1.10 -14.50 2.61
C MET A 55 1.84 -14.89 1.33
N GLU A 56 1.35 -14.47 0.16
CA GLU A 56 2.02 -14.69 -1.12
C GLU A 56 3.41 -14.04 -1.14
N LEU A 57 3.60 -12.84 -0.59
CA LEU A 57 4.92 -12.20 -0.47
C LEU A 57 5.93 -13.12 0.23
N TYR A 58 5.53 -13.79 1.31
CA TYR A 58 6.41 -14.70 2.06
C TYR A 58 6.74 -15.99 1.31
N ASN A 59 6.01 -16.31 0.25
CA ASN A 59 6.34 -17.41 -0.66
C ASN A 59 7.38 -17.00 -1.72
N ASN A 60 7.97 -15.80 -1.60
CA ASN A 60 9.02 -15.27 -2.48
C ASN A 60 8.68 -15.33 -3.98
N PRO A 61 7.56 -14.70 -4.41
CA PRO A 61 7.13 -14.73 -5.80
C PRO A 61 8.11 -13.93 -6.66
N ALA A 62 8.28 -14.35 -7.92
CA ALA A 62 9.08 -13.58 -8.87
C ALA A 62 8.39 -12.24 -9.19
N VAL A 63 9.07 -11.13 -8.94
CA VAL A 63 8.60 -9.78 -9.24
C VAL A 63 9.59 -9.08 -10.16
N SER A 64 9.07 -8.36 -11.16
CA SER A 64 9.92 -7.50 -12.01
C SER A 64 10.57 -6.41 -11.17
N ILE A 65 11.90 -6.42 -11.10
CA ILE A 65 12.67 -5.46 -10.32
C ILE A 65 12.39 -4.01 -10.74
N LEU A 66 12.16 -3.75 -12.03
CA LEU A 66 11.85 -2.41 -12.52
C LEU A 66 10.48 -1.93 -12.06
N THR A 67 9.48 -2.83 -12.06
CA THR A 67 8.13 -2.52 -11.55
C THR A 67 8.19 -2.23 -10.05
N TYR A 68 8.93 -3.05 -9.30
CA TYR A 68 9.13 -2.86 -7.87
C TYR A 68 9.82 -1.52 -7.55
N ILE A 69 10.92 -1.20 -8.24
CA ILE A 69 11.64 0.07 -8.03
C ILE A 69 10.74 1.27 -8.34
N LYS A 70 9.94 1.22 -9.41
CA LYS A 70 8.99 2.28 -9.75
C LYS A 70 7.94 2.48 -8.64
N ALA A 71 7.32 1.39 -8.17
CA ALA A 71 6.37 1.43 -7.06
C ALA A 71 6.99 2.03 -5.80
N LEU A 72 8.15 1.52 -5.39
CA LEU A 72 8.85 1.98 -4.19
C LEU A 72 9.22 3.47 -4.26
N LYS A 73 9.70 3.95 -5.42
CA LYS A 73 10.02 5.37 -5.63
C LYS A 73 8.76 6.25 -5.51
N GLY A 74 7.64 5.82 -6.09
CA GLY A 74 6.37 6.53 -5.99
C GLY A 74 5.91 6.67 -4.54
N LEU A 75 5.89 5.56 -3.80
CA LEU A 75 5.47 5.54 -2.39
C LEU A 75 6.40 6.36 -1.49
N ARG A 76 7.73 6.28 -1.71
CA ARG A 76 8.71 7.12 -0.98
C ARG A 76 8.50 8.60 -1.26
N SER A 77 8.19 8.98 -2.50
CA SER A 77 7.85 10.36 -2.84
C SER A 77 6.66 10.85 -2.00
N SER A 78 5.60 10.05 -1.89
CA SER A 78 4.43 10.37 -1.05
C SER A 78 4.79 10.58 0.41
N ILE A 79 5.72 9.78 0.97
CA ILE A 79 6.21 9.96 2.35
C ILE A 79 6.85 11.33 2.52
N TYR A 80 7.75 11.73 1.61
CA TYR A 80 8.43 13.03 1.69
C TYR A 80 7.45 14.19 1.52
N THR A 81 6.50 14.09 0.59
CA THR A 81 5.46 15.11 0.40
C THR A 81 4.60 15.28 1.65
N LEU A 82 4.16 14.17 2.28
CA LEU A 82 3.32 14.23 3.46
C LEU A 82 4.08 14.71 4.71
N LYS A 83 5.34 14.29 4.88
CA LYS A 83 6.18 14.79 5.99
C LYS A 83 6.56 16.26 5.82
N GLY A 84 6.74 16.73 4.58
CA GLY A 84 7.08 18.12 4.27
C GLY A 84 5.90 19.09 4.41
N ARG A 85 4.65 18.60 4.41
CA ARG A 85 3.50 19.41 4.80
C ARG A 85 3.53 19.65 6.31
N LYS A 86 3.87 20.89 6.69
CA LYS A 86 3.47 21.44 7.99
C LYS A 86 1.95 21.48 7.98
N ASP A 87 1.35 20.81 8.96
CA ASP A 87 -0.07 20.96 9.19
C ASP A 87 -0.24 22.42 9.60
N ASN A 88 -0.89 23.23 8.75
CA ASN A 88 -1.29 24.58 9.12
C ASN A 88 -2.33 24.40 10.23
N VAL A 89 -1.86 24.36 11.47
CA VAL A 89 -2.69 24.51 12.65
C VAL A 89 -3.21 25.95 12.57
N ALA A 90 -4.46 26.08 12.11
CA ALA A 90 -5.25 27.29 12.26
C ALA A 90 -5.67 27.47 13.72
#